data_AF-A0A5B9Y3S1-F1
#
_entry.id   AF-A0A5B9Y3S1-F1
#
_cell.length_a   1.000
_cell.length_b   1.000
_cell.length_c   1.000
_cell.angle_alpha   90.00
_cell.angle_beta   90.00
_cell.angle_gamma   90.00
#
_symmetry.space_group_name_H-M   'P 1'
#
loop_
_entity.id
_entity.type
_entity.pdbx_description
1 polymer ?
#
loop_
_entity_poly.entity_id
_entity_poly.type
_entity_poly.pdbx_seq_one_letter_code
_entity_poly.pdbx_strand_id
1 'polypeptide(L)'
;MMSKRKKDERKVNSAFAKFRSMIWINLITLIILLIAILIANKLVAELFSQYRIVTWVVLSFFVLVYNFGFFGMYKMAKQFILYNLLSLFIIMTMAVMITFFVKTNYHNEKIFLIVGLFLSLVPLIVSSFFQFKRVREIYKYIAFNETLYELESRKFLKNDKEIKLKLFLKPGHFYIEENGVRRKFSVSNLSTLKYNCATIFGSLGKISFKIDNDLYEYKYSSAFEDGVMFSLAYNIARINKNALNEKG
;
A
#
# COMPACT_ATOMS: atom_id res chain seq x y z
N MET A 1 -14.01 -33.39 2.13
CA MET A 1 -12.57 -33.03 2.09
C MET A 1 -12.39 -31.79 1.21
N MET A 2 -12.06 -30.63 1.78
CA MET A 2 -11.88 -29.38 1.00
C MET A 2 -10.55 -29.45 0.23
N SER A 3 -10.57 -29.22 -1.09
CA SER A 3 -9.36 -29.28 -1.91
C SER A 3 -8.28 -28.32 -1.39
N LYS A 4 -7.01 -28.70 -1.53
CA LYS A 4 -5.85 -27.88 -1.13
C LYS A 4 -5.94 -26.45 -1.71
N ARG A 5 -6.50 -26.30 -2.93
CA ARG A 5 -6.86 -25.02 -3.59
C ARG A 5 -7.83 -24.17 -2.77
N LYS A 6 -8.94 -24.74 -2.27
CA LYS A 6 -9.91 -24.05 -1.41
C LYS A 6 -9.34 -23.66 -0.04
N LYS A 7 -8.39 -24.44 0.49
CA LYS A 7 -7.67 -24.12 1.74
C LYS A 7 -6.66 -22.98 1.57
N ASP A 8 -5.94 -22.96 0.45
CA ASP A 8 -5.01 -21.88 0.11
C ASP A 8 -5.75 -20.59 -0.26
N GLU A 9 -6.86 -20.67 -1.00
CA GLU A 9 -7.79 -19.54 -1.18
C GLU A 9 -8.34 -19.04 0.15
N ARG A 10 -8.69 -19.91 1.11
CA ARG A 10 -9.11 -19.48 2.47
C ARG A 10 -8.00 -18.79 3.26
N LYS A 11 -6.74 -19.24 3.14
CA LYS A 11 -5.58 -18.60 3.80
C LYS A 11 -5.31 -17.21 3.22
N VAL A 12 -5.38 -17.08 1.89
CA VAL A 12 -5.32 -15.79 1.18
C VAL A 12 -6.57 -14.94 1.46
N ASN A 13 -7.73 -15.57 1.70
CA ASN A 13 -9.00 -14.90 2.02
C ASN A 13 -9.20 -14.57 3.50
N SER A 14 -8.23 -14.82 4.39
CA SER A 14 -8.41 -14.46 5.80
C SER A 14 -8.59 -12.94 5.90
N ALA A 15 -9.45 -12.47 6.81
CA ALA A 15 -9.68 -11.05 7.03
C ALA A 15 -8.38 -10.26 7.31
N PHE A 16 -7.35 -10.96 7.78
CA PHE A 16 -5.99 -10.48 8.02
C PHE A 16 -5.07 -10.47 6.79
N ALA A 17 -5.19 -11.44 5.88
CA ALA A 17 -4.33 -11.58 4.70
C ALA A 17 -4.87 -10.87 3.44
N LYS A 18 -6.19 -10.70 3.38
CA LYS A 18 -6.87 -10.19 2.18
C LYS A 18 -6.96 -8.67 2.13
N PHE A 19 -6.76 -7.99 3.26
CA PHE A 19 -7.05 -6.58 3.41
C PHE A 19 -6.22 -5.96 4.55
N ARG A 20 -5.58 -4.82 4.28
CA ARG A 20 -5.75 -3.67 5.19
C ARG A 20 -5.04 -3.67 6.56
N SER A 21 -3.79 -4.13 6.72
CA SER A 21 -3.08 -3.86 7.99
C SER A 21 -3.14 -2.36 8.37
N MET A 22 -2.96 -1.45 7.41
CA MET A 22 -3.10 -0.01 7.65
C MET A 22 -4.52 0.50 7.80
N ILE A 23 -5.50 0.03 7.01
CA ILE A 23 -6.88 0.51 7.15
C ILE A 23 -7.48 -0.01 8.47
N TRP A 24 -7.14 -1.21 8.91
CA TRP A 24 -7.50 -1.72 10.24
C TRP A 24 -6.78 -0.96 11.35
N ILE A 25 -5.50 -0.64 11.21
CA ILE A 25 -4.79 0.22 12.18
C ILE A 25 -5.43 1.61 12.22
N ASN A 26 -5.73 2.22 11.08
CA ASN A 26 -6.45 3.49 11.00
C ASN A 26 -7.84 3.40 11.66
N LEU A 27 -8.58 2.33 11.41
CA LEU A 27 -9.91 2.13 11.99
C LEU A 27 -9.85 1.92 13.50
N ILE A 28 -8.92 1.08 13.98
CA ILE A 28 -8.70 0.84 15.42
C ILE A 28 -8.25 2.14 16.09
N THR A 29 -7.29 2.85 15.51
CA THR A 29 -6.87 4.17 16.01
C THR A 29 -8.02 5.15 16.01
N LEU A 30 -8.86 5.18 14.97
CA LEU A 30 -10.05 6.04 14.93
C LEU A 30 -11.04 5.70 16.05
N ILE A 31 -11.30 4.41 16.30
CA ILE A 31 -12.16 3.96 17.41
C ILE A 31 -11.59 4.42 18.75
N ILE A 32 -10.29 4.23 18.99
CA ILE A 32 -9.62 4.66 20.22
C ILE A 32 -9.68 6.19 20.38
N LEU A 33 -9.47 6.94 19.30
CA LEU A 33 -9.57 8.41 19.30
C LEU A 33 -10.99 8.89 19.56
N LEU A 34 -12.01 8.23 19.01
CA LEU A 34 -13.42 8.54 19.29
C LEU A 34 -13.76 8.33 20.76
N ILE A 35 -13.28 7.24 21.37
CA ILE A 35 -13.44 6.99 22.80
C ILE A 35 -12.73 8.09 23.63
N ALA A 36 -11.52 8.48 23.23
CA ALA A 36 -10.76 9.53 23.89
C ALA A 36 -11.46 10.90 23.82
N ILE A 37 -12.09 11.23 22.69
CA ILE A 37 -12.87 12.46 22.51
C ILE A 37 -14.09 12.48 23.45
N LEU A 38 -14.78 11.33 23.62
CA LEU A 38 -15.92 11.24 24.55
C LEU A 38 -15.49 11.48 26.00
N ILE A 39 -14.31 11.00 26.40
CA ILE A 39 -13.76 11.21 27.74
C ILE A 39 -13.32 12.67 27.95
N ALA A 40 -12.76 13.31 26.92
CA ALA A 40 -12.28 14.69 26.98
C ALA A 40 -13.36 15.72 26.57
N ASN A 41 -14.65 15.38 26.62
CA ASN A 41 -15.72 16.16 26.00
C ASN A 41 -15.87 17.60 26.56
N LYS A 42 -15.62 17.80 27.86
CA LYS A 42 -15.71 19.12 28.51
C LYS A 42 -14.58 20.03 28.08
N LEU A 43 -13.35 19.50 28.06
CA LEU A 43 -12.19 20.23 27.54
C LEU A 43 -12.34 20.54 26.05
N VAL A 44 -12.87 19.60 25.25
CA VAL A 44 -13.15 19.84 23.84
C VAL A 44 -14.18 20.96 23.67
N ALA A 45 -15.25 20.99 24.48
CA ALA A 45 -16.22 22.08 24.46
C ALA A 45 -15.61 23.44 24.87
N GLU A 46 -14.68 23.46 25.83
CA GLU A 46 -13.93 24.65 26.22
C GLU A 46 -13.04 25.17 25.07
N LEU A 47 -12.36 24.27 24.36
CA LEU A 47 -11.56 24.60 23.17
C LEU A 47 -12.38 25.16 22.01
N PHE A 48 -13.58 24.65 21.77
CA PHE A 48 -14.47 25.15 20.72
C PHE A 48 -15.22 26.43 21.09
N SER A 49 -15.34 26.75 22.38
CA SER A 49 -15.98 27.98 22.86
C SER A 49 -14.98 29.14 22.98
N GLN A 50 -13.84 28.93 23.65
CA GLN A 50 -12.84 29.99 23.91
C GLN A 50 -11.84 30.16 22.77
N TYR A 51 -11.48 29.08 22.07
CA TYR A 51 -10.41 29.07 21.06
C TYR A 51 -10.92 28.68 19.66
N ARG A 52 -12.20 28.96 19.39
CA ARG A 52 -12.97 28.50 18.22
C ARG A 52 -12.21 28.58 16.89
N ILE A 53 -11.63 29.73 16.54
CA ILE A 53 -10.95 29.94 15.25
C ILE A 53 -9.70 29.05 15.16
N VAL A 54 -8.89 28.99 16.22
CA VAL A 54 -7.69 28.17 16.28
C VAL A 54 -8.06 26.68 16.16
N THR A 55 -9.09 26.24 16.87
CA THR A 55 -9.58 24.86 16.82
C THR A 55 -10.05 24.47 15.42
N TRP A 56 -10.79 25.34 14.72
CA TRP A 56 -11.27 25.06 13.35
C TRP A 56 -10.15 25.03 12.30
N VAL A 57 -9.20 25.96 12.37
CA VAL A 57 -8.03 25.96 11.46
C VAL A 57 -7.25 24.66 11.65
N VAL A 58 -6.99 24.29 12.89
CA VAL A 58 -6.23 23.09 13.23
C VAL A 58 -6.96 21.80 12.82
N LEU A 59 -8.28 21.71 13.04
CA LEU A 59 -9.08 20.56 12.62
C LEU A 59 -9.05 20.40 11.09
N SER A 60 -9.15 21.52 10.36
CA SER A 60 -9.12 21.54 8.89
C SER A 60 -7.76 21.07 8.36
N PHE A 61 -6.66 21.53 8.97
CA PHE A 61 -5.31 21.05 8.65
C PHE A 61 -5.14 19.57 8.98
N PHE A 62 -5.64 19.10 10.12
CA PHE A 62 -5.57 17.68 10.49
C PHE A 62 -6.34 16.79 9.51
N VAL A 63 -7.55 17.19 9.11
CA VAL A 63 -8.38 16.46 8.12
C VAL A 63 -7.72 16.46 6.74
N LEU A 64 -7.19 17.60 6.28
CA LEU A 64 -6.45 17.69 5.01
C LEU A 64 -5.28 16.72 5.03
N VAL A 65 -4.51 16.71 6.11
CA VAL A 65 -3.26 15.94 6.22
C VAL A 65 -3.52 14.45 6.45
N TYR A 66 -4.56 14.08 7.19
CA TYR A 66 -5.03 12.69 7.30
C TYR A 66 -5.48 12.16 5.92
N ASN A 67 -6.20 12.97 5.13
CA ASN A 67 -6.58 12.62 3.77
C ASN A 67 -5.39 12.60 2.79
N PHE A 68 -4.40 13.48 2.95
CA PHE A 68 -3.17 13.44 2.16
C PHE A 68 -2.27 12.25 2.54
N GLY A 69 -2.23 11.86 3.82
CA GLY A 69 -1.62 10.61 4.26
C GLY A 69 -2.32 9.41 3.59
N PHE A 70 -3.64 9.45 3.48
CA PHE A 70 -4.41 8.45 2.74
C PHE A 70 -4.05 8.42 1.25
N PHE A 71 -4.04 9.57 0.57
CA PHE A 71 -3.65 9.67 -0.85
C PHE A 71 -2.17 9.31 -1.10
N GLY A 72 -1.27 9.69 -0.20
CA GLY A 72 0.16 9.37 -0.25
C GLY A 72 0.46 7.88 -0.08
N MET A 73 -0.45 7.10 0.52
CA MET A 73 -0.37 5.63 0.50
C MET A 73 -0.50 5.03 -0.91
N TYR A 74 -1.11 5.78 -1.83
CA TYR A 74 -1.43 5.30 -3.18
C TYR A 74 -0.62 5.99 -4.28
N LYS A 75 -0.03 7.17 -4.03
CA LYS A 75 0.87 7.87 -4.98
C LYS A 75 2.32 7.91 -4.48
N MET A 76 3.26 7.93 -5.43
CA MET A 76 4.70 7.68 -5.28
C MET A 76 5.39 8.13 -3.97
N ALA A 77 6.37 7.30 -3.57
CA ALA A 77 7.23 7.40 -2.38
C ALA A 77 7.71 8.79 -1.94
N LYS A 78 8.08 9.67 -2.89
CA LYS A 78 8.75 10.94 -2.58
C LYS A 78 7.81 11.98 -1.97
N GLN A 79 6.54 12.03 -2.41
CA GLN A 79 5.57 12.99 -1.88
C GLN A 79 5.08 12.58 -0.48
N PHE A 80 5.13 11.29 -0.16
CA PHE A 80 4.70 10.77 1.12
C PHE A 80 5.61 11.12 2.31
N ILE A 81 6.93 11.14 2.13
CA ILE A 81 7.86 11.58 3.20
C ILE A 81 7.53 13.02 3.61
N LEU A 82 7.28 13.89 2.62
CA LEU A 82 6.88 15.27 2.86
C LEU A 82 5.54 15.33 3.61
N TYR A 83 4.54 14.55 3.20
CA TYR A 83 3.25 14.53 3.90
C TYR A 83 3.38 14.03 5.34
N ASN A 84 4.17 13.00 5.61
CA ASN A 84 4.35 12.51 6.98
C ASN A 84 5.14 13.46 7.87
N LEU A 85 6.16 14.14 7.34
CA LEU A 85 6.88 15.19 8.07
C LEU A 85 5.94 16.35 8.40
N LEU A 86 5.06 16.73 7.47
CA LEU A 86 4.07 17.77 7.68
C LEU A 86 3.01 17.36 8.71
N SER A 87 2.54 16.10 8.70
CA SER A 87 1.66 15.54 9.74
C SER A 87 2.31 15.53 11.11
N LEU A 88 3.56 15.09 11.19
CA LEU A 88 4.33 15.06 12.44
C LEU A 88 4.48 16.47 13.00
N PHE A 89 4.84 17.42 12.15
CA PHE A 89 4.97 18.83 12.54
C PHE A 89 3.66 19.36 13.13
N ILE A 90 2.53 19.15 12.45
CA ILE A 90 1.21 19.62 12.91
C ILE A 90 0.83 18.98 14.26
N ILE A 91 1.00 17.66 14.40
CA ILE A 91 0.69 16.96 15.66
C ILE A 91 1.53 17.50 16.82
N MET A 92 2.83 17.71 16.58
CA MET A 92 3.74 18.28 17.57
C MET A 92 3.36 19.71 17.95
N THR A 93 3.05 20.56 16.96
CA THR A 93 2.59 21.94 17.21
C THR A 93 1.28 21.95 18.00
N MET A 94 0.34 21.05 17.71
CA MET A 94 -0.91 20.92 18.46
C MET A 94 -0.67 20.54 19.93
N ALA A 95 0.19 19.54 20.17
CA ALA A 95 0.54 19.14 21.53
C ALA A 95 1.17 20.30 22.32
N VAL A 96 2.07 21.07 21.70
CA VAL A 96 2.68 22.27 22.31
C VAL A 96 1.63 23.35 22.59
N MET A 97 0.74 23.64 21.63
CA MET A 97 -0.32 24.64 21.81
C MET A 97 -1.24 24.28 22.98
N ILE A 98 -1.70 23.04 23.05
CA ILE A 98 -2.56 22.56 24.14
C ILE A 98 -1.82 22.61 25.48
N THR A 99 -0.55 22.20 25.50
CA THR A 99 0.24 22.15 26.74
C THR A 99 0.46 23.54 27.33
N PHE A 100 0.88 24.52 26.52
CA PHE A 100 1.34 25.82 27.02
C PHE A 100 0.27 26.93 26.97
N PHE A 101 -0.66 26.88 26.03
CA PHE A 101 -1.57 28.01 25.77
C PHE A 101 -3.02 27.77 26.21
N VAL A 102 -3.41 26.51 26.41
CA VAL A 102 -4.75 26.16 26.91
C VAL A 102 -4.70 26.07 28.44
N LYS A 103 -5.21 27.12 29.10
CA LYS A 103 -5.44 27.13 30.55
C LYS A 103 -6.78 26.47 30.81
N THR A 104 -6.80 25.41 31.62
CA THR A 104 -8.01 24.65 31.95
C THR A 104 -7.87 24.02 33.33
N ASN A 105 -8.99 23.87 34.03
CA ASN A 105 -9.06 23.14 35.29
C ASN A 105 -9.16 21.61 35.08
N TYR A 106 -9.35 21.15 33.83
CA TYR A 106 -9.50 19.74 33.47
C TYR A 106 -8.15 19.10 33.12
N HIS A 107 -7.22 19.06 34.07
CA HIS A 107 -5.86 18.53 33.83
C HIS A 107 -5.82 17.08 33.34
N ASN A 108 -6.69 16.21 33.88
CA ASN A 108 -6.76 14.81 33.45
C ASN A 108 -7.27 14.68 32.01
N GLU A 109 -8.27 15.48 31.61
CA GLU A 109 -8.77 15.51 30.23
C GLU A 109 -7.71 16.07 29.27
N LYS A 110 -6.92 17.07 29.72
CA LYS A 110 -5.81 17.65 28.95
C LYS A 110 -4.72 16.62 28.67
N ILE A 111 -4.34 15.83 29.68
CA ILE A 111 -3.40 14.72 29.50
C ILE A 111 -3.98 13.69 28.51
N PHE A 112 -5.26 13.33 28.65
CA PHE A 112 -5.91 12.36 27.76
C PHE A 112 -5.93 12.81 26.30
N LEU A 113 -6.16 14.11 26.06
CA LEU A 113 -6.17 14.71 24.74
C LEU A 113 -4.76 14.74 24.11
N ILE A 114 -3.73 15.07 24.90
CA ILE A 114 -2.32 15.00 24.47
C ILE A 114 -1.93 13.55 24.12
N VAL A 115 -2.29 12.58 24.96
CA VAL A 115 -2.04 11.16 24.69
C VAL A 115 -2.75 10.71 23.41
N GLY A 116 -3.99 11.16 23.16
CA GLY A 116 -4.71 10.93 21.90
C GLY A 116 -3.95 11.48 20.68
N LEU A 117 -3.38 12.68 20.78
CA LEU A 117 -2.55 13.25 19.72
C LEU A 117 -1.30 12.39 19.44
N PHE A 118 -0.61 11.92 20.46
CA PHE A 118 0.52 11.01 20.27
C PHE A 118 0.10 9.65 19.69
N LEU A 119 -1.06 9.10 20.08
CA LEU A 119 -1.61 7.88 19.50
C LEU A 119 -1.91 8.02 18.01
N SER A 120 -2.23 9.23 17.54
CA SER A 120 -2.41 9.50 16.10
C SER A 120 -1.12 9.39 15.27
N LEU A 121 0.06 9.34 15.91
CA LEU A 121 1.34 9.06 15.24
C LEU A 121 1.51 7.58 14.89
N VAL A 122 0.80 6.66 15.56
CA VAL A 122 0.93 5.22 15.33
C VAL A 122 0.62 4.85 13.87
N PRO A 123 -0.51 5.27 13.29
CA PRO A 123 -0.76 5.00 11.87
C PRO A 123 0.24 5.66 10.93
N LEU A 124 0.76 6.85 11.26
CA LEU A 124 1.78 7.55 10.48
C LEU A 124 3.11 6.76 10.42
N ILE A 125 3.59 6.28 11.57
CA ILE A 125 4.83 5.49 11.67
C ILE A 125 4.66 4.15 10.96
N VAL A 126 3.54 3.45 11.21
CA VAL A 126 3.26 2.18 10.55
C VAL A 126 3.12 2.37 9.04
N SER A 127 2.43 3.43 8.61
CA SER A 127 2.33 3.80 7.21
C SER A 127 3.70 4.00 6.57
N SER A 128 4.58 4.73 7.28
CA SER A 128 5.95 4.98 6.86
C SER A 128 6.75 3.70 6.63
N PHE A 129 6.69 2.78 7.59
CA PHE A 129 7.46 1.55 7.57
C PHE A 129 7.08 0.63 6.41
N PHE A 130 5.78 0.38 6.22
CA PHE A 130 5.30 -0.47 5.13
C PHE A 130 5.55 0.16 3.76
N GLN A 131 5.42 1.49 3.65
CA GLN A 131 5.76 2.16 2.40
C GLN A 131 7.25 2.10 2.11
N PHE A 132 8.12 2.34 3.09
CA PHE A 132 9.56 2.17 2.92
C PHE A 132 9.90 0.77 2.39
N LYS A 133 9.30 -0.28 2.96
CA LYS A 133 9.45 -1.66 2.45
C LYS A 133 8.95 -1.82 1.01
N ARG A 134 7.75 -1.30 0.70
CA ARG A 134 7.15 -1.38 -0.65
C ARG A 134 8.01 -0.65 -1.69
N VAL A 135 8.45 0.55 -1.35
CA VAL A 135 9.26 1.43 -2.20
C VAL A 135 10.63 0.82 -2.46
N ARG A 136 11.31 0.31 -1.42
CA ARG A 136 12.60 -0.37 -1.56
C ARG A 136 12.51 -1.56 -2.51
N GLU A 137 11.42 -2.32 -2.46
CA GLU A 137 11.20 -3.44 -3.37
C GLU A 137 10.87 -2.98 -4.79
N ILE A 138 9.98 -2.00 -4.97
CA ILE A 138 9.66 -1.45 -6.30
C ILE A 138 10.90 -0.85 -6.99
N TYR A 139 11.74 -0.12 -6.25
CA TYR A 139 12.96 0.49 -6.80
C TYR A 139 14.00 -0.53 -7.26
N LYS A 140 13.98 -1.79 -6.79
CA LYS A 140 14.81 -2.85 -7.38
C LYS A 140 14.47 -3.12 -8.85
N TYR A 141 13.25 -2.79 -9.26
CA TYR A 141 12.68 -3.22 -10.53
C TYR A 141 12.35 -2.08 -11.50
N ILE A 142 12.28 -0.82 -11.05
CA ILE A 142 11.95 0.33 -11.92
C ILE A 142 13.24 0.96 -12.48
N ALA A 143 13.22 1.24 -13.79
CA ALA A 143 14.20 2.06 -14.53
C ALA A 143 15.58 1.48 -14.86
N PHE A 144 15.79 0.17 -14.71
CA PHE A 144 17.00 -0.48 -15.25
C PHE A 144 16.78 -0.95 -16.69
N ASN A 145 17.81 -0.91 -17.54
CA ASN A 145 17.73 -1.47 -18.90
C ASN A 145 17.52 -2.99 -18.87
N GLU A 146 17.96 -3.65 -17.82
CA GLU A 146 17.82 -5.09 -17.60
C GLU A 146 17.22 -5.31 -16.21
N THR A 147 16.31 -6.26 -16.07
CA THR A 147 15.65 -6.49 -14.77
C THR A 147 15.39 -7.96 -14.54
N LEU A 148 15.93 -8.48 -13.44
CA LEU A 148 15.67 -9.84 -12.95
C LEU A 148 14.49 -9.82 -11.97
N TYR A 149 13.44 -10.55 -12.30
CA TYR A 149 12.31 -10.82 -11.43
C TYR A 149 12.40 -12.25 -10.89
N GLU A 150 12.75 -12.36 -9.61
CA GLU A 150 12.71 -13.64 -8.88
C GLU A 150 11.29 -13.88 -8.35
N LEU A 151 10.46 -14.53 -9.17
CA LEU A 151 9.04 -14.76 -8.91
C LEU A 151 8.78 -16.15 -8.31
N GLU A 152 9.80 -16.88 -7.87
CA GLU A 152 9.70 -18.27 -7.42
C GLU A 152 8.85 -18.42 -6.14
N SER A 153 8.86 -17.38 -5.30
CA SER A 153 8.03 -17.28 -4.11
C SER A 153 6.57 -16.88 -4.41
N ARG A 154 6.30 -16.47 -5.66
CA ARG A 154 4.99 -16.05 -6.14
C ARG A 154 4.37 -17.26 -6.85
N LYS A 155 3.18 -17.69 -6.42
CA LYS A 155 2.48 -18.87 -6.96
C LYS A 155 1.91 -18.63 -8.37
N PHE A 156 2.78 -18.35 -9.35
CA PHE A 156 2.40 -18.19 -10.75
C PHE A 156 1.84 -19.51 -11.29
N LEU A 157 0.80 -19.40 -12.11
CA LEU A 157 0.19 -20.48 -12.84
C LEU A 157 0.61 -20.40 -14.31
N LYS A 158 1.13 -21.51 -14.84
CA LYS A 158 1.33 -21.74 -16.27
C LYS A 158 0.26 -22.70 -16.76
N ASN A 159 -0.65 -22.24 -17.62
CA ASN A 159 -1.79 -23.05 -18.11
C ASN A 159 -2.48 -23.81 -16.94
N ASP A 160 -2.86 -23.07 -15.89
CA ASP A 160 -3.49 -23.55 -14.65
C ASP A 160 -2.64 -24.43 -13.71
N LYS A 161 -1.35 -24.65 -14.00
CA LYS A 161 -0.41 -25.39 -13.13
C LYS A 161 0.58 -24.46 -12.43
N GLU A 162 0.77 -24.63 -11.14
CA GLU A 162 1.72 -23.82 -10.36
C GLU A 162 3.17 -24.07 -10.80
N ILE A 163 3.94 -23.00 -10.94
CA ILE A 163 5.35 -23.04 -11.37
C ILE A 163 6.22 -22.11 -10.52
N LYS A 164 7.50 -22.47 -10.39
CA LYS A 164 8.53 -21.53 -9.92
C LYS A 164 9.07 -20.78 -11.12
N LEU A 165 8.90 -19.46 -11.11
CA LEU A 165 9.21 -18.59 -12.24
C LEU A 165 10.34 -17.62 -11.87
N LYS A 166 11.37 -17.51 -12.69
CA LYS A 166 12.19 -16.29 -12.78
C LYS A 166 12.08 -15.69 -14.17
N LEU A 167 12.06 -14.37 -14.25
CA LEU A 167 11.97 -13.66 -15.52
C LEU A 167 13.05 -12.58 -15.60
N PHE A 168 13.95 -12.70 -16.57
CA PHE A 168 14.96 -11.70 -16.85
C PHE A 168 14.59 -10.93 -18.11
N LEU A 169 14.24 -9.66 -17.95
CA LEU A 169 13.80 -8.79 -19.03
C LEU A 169 14.95 -7.91 -19.53
N LYS A 170 15.20 -7.93 -20.83
CA LYS A 170 16.19 -7.09 -21.53
C LYS A 170 15.62 -6.61 -22.87
N PRO A 171 16.03 -5.44 -23.40
CA PRO A 171 15.65 -5.02 -24.74
C PRO A 171 16.02 -6.08 -25.80
N GLY A 172 15.09 -6.41 -26.68
CA GLY A 172 15.27 -7.39 -27.78
C GLY A 172 15.06 -8.85 -27.39
N HIS A 173 15.43 -9.29 -26.19
CA HIS A 173 15.20 -10.67 -25.73
C HIS A 173 14.95 -10.76 -24.22
N PHE A 174 14.30 -11.83 -23.78
CA PHE A 174 14.15 -12.14 -22.36
C PHE A 174 14.53 -13.60 -22.08
N TYR A 175 14.83 -13.88 -20.82
CA TYR A 175 15.00 -15.24 -20.34
C TYR A 175 13.91 -15.57 -19.34
N ILE A 176 13.39 -16.77 -19.45
CA ILE A 176 12.47 -17.36 -18.48
C ILE A 176 13.13 -18.59 -17.88
N GLU A 177 13.08 -18.71 -16.56
CA GLU A 177 13.49 -19.89 -15.83
C GLU A 177 12.24 -20.50 -15.19
N GLU A 178 11.89 -21.70 -15.64
CA GLU A 178 10.75 -22.47 -15.11
C GLU A 178 11.28 -23.69 -14.38
N ASN A 179 11.05 -23.76 -13.07
CA ASN A 179 11.50 -24.88 -12.23
C ASN A 179 13.00 -25.22 -12.41
N GLY A 180 13.84 -24.20 -12.63
CA GLY A 180 15.29 -24.33 -12.84
C GLY A 180 15.73 -24.50 -14.30
N VAL A 181 14.79 -24.66 -15.26
CA VAL A 181 15.12 -24.76 -16.68
C VAL A 181 15.04 -23.39 -17.35
N ARG A 182 16.17 -22.90 -17.85
CA ARG A 182 16.27 -21.58 -18.49
C ARG A 182 16.07 -21.65 -20.00
N ARG A 183 15.23 -20.76 -20.54
CA ARG A 183 14.95 -20.61 -21.98
C ARG A 183 15.06 -19.14 -22.38
N LYS A 184 15.51 -18.87 -23.61
CA LYS A 184 15.66 -17.52 -24.18
C LYS A 184 14.60 -17.31 -25.24
N PHE A 185 13.95 -16.16 -25.23
CA PHE A 185 12.90 -15.79 -26.17
C PHE A 185 13.14 -14.39 -26.73
N SER A 186 12.68 -14.15 -27.95
CA SER A 186 12.57 -12.79 -28.49
C SER A 186 11.41 -12.05 -27.81
N VAL A 187 11.56 -10.75 -27.62
CA VAL A 187 10.55 -9.91 -26.96
C VAL A 187 9.20 -9.92 -27.70
N SER A 188 9.21 -10.16 -29.02
CA SER A 188 8.01 -10.38 -29.85
C SER A 188 7.10 -11.52 -29.37
N ASN A 189 7.67 -12.51 -28.69
CA ASN A 189 6.96 -13.70 -28.23
C ASN A 189 6.13 -13.42 -26.97
N LEU A 190 6.29 -12.24 -26.36
CA LEU A 190 5.52 -11.82 -25.20
C LEU A 190 4.27 -11.05 -25.66
N SER A 191 3.07 -11.56 -25.37
CA SER A 191 1.81 -10.96 -25.81
C SER A 191 0.75 -10.95 -24.71
N THR A 192 -0.38 -10.30 -24.98
CA THR A 192 -1.60 -10.40 -24.16
C THR A 192 -1.42 -10.00 -22.68
N LEU A 193 -0.62 -8.97 -22.42
CA LEU A 193 -0.40 -8.44 -21.07
C LEU A 193 -1.69 -7.80 -20.55
N LYS A 194 -2.25 -8.37 -19.48
CA LYS A 194 -3.34 -7.78 -18.70
C LYS A 194 -2.88 -7.59 -17.26
N TYR A 195 -3.10 -6.40 -16.73
CA TYR A 195 -2.79 -6.06 -15.35
C TYR A 195 -3.96 -5.30 -14.73
N ASN A 196 -4.54 -5.87 -13.69
CA ASN A 196 -5.58 -5.27 -12.89
C ASN A 196 -5.07 -5.16 -11.45
N CYS A 197 -5.02 -3.95 -10.93
CA CYS A 197 -4.64 -3.74 -9.54
C CYS A 197 -5.69 -4.35 -8.59
N ALA A 198 -5.23 -4.76 -7.41
CA ALA A 198 -6.14 -5.19 -6.36
C ALA A 198 -6.97 -3.98 -5.89
N THR A 199 -8.29 -4.13 -5.78
CA THR A 199 -9.15 -3.05 -5.30
C THR A 199 -9.30 -3.08 -3.79
N ILE A 200 -9.62 -1.92 -3.22
CA ILE A 200 -9.85 -1.74 -1.78
C ILE A 200 -11.07 -2.55 -1.30
N PHE A 201 -12.03 -2.86 -2.20
CA PHE A 201 -13.25 -3.61 -1.91
C PHE A 201 -13.48 -4.70 -2.98
N GLY A 202 -13.07 -5.93 -2.69
CA GLY A 202 -13.64 -7.13 -3.31
C GLY A 202 -12.86 -7.79 -4.45
N SER A 203 -12.07 -7.08 -5.25
CA SER A 203 -11.33 -7.71 -6.35
C SER A 203 -9.86 -8.03 -6.00
N LEU A 204 -9.46 -9.28 -6.23
CA LEU A 204 -8.06 -9.68 -6.24
C LEU A 204 -7.35 -8.95 -7.38
N GLY A 205 -6.11 -8.54 -7.14
CA GLY A 205 -5.22 -8.12 -8.20
C GLY A 205 -4.86 -9.30 -9.08
N LYS A 206 -4.67 -9.04 -10.37
CA LYS A 206 -4.32 -10.07 -11.35
C LYS A 206 -3.35 -9.50 -12.36
N ILE A 207 -2.28 -10.26 -12.62
CA ILE A 207 -1.45 -10.08 -13.81
C ILE A 207 -1.53 -11.35 -14.64
N SER A 208 -1.63 -11.18 -15.96
CA SER A 208 -1.48 -12.28 -16.90
C SER A 208 -0.76 -11.83 -18.15
N PHE A 209 0.09 -12.68 -18.70
CA PHE A 209 0.78 -12.47 -19.96
C PHE A 209 1.04 -13.81 -20.63
N LYS A 210 1.17 -13.82 -21.95
CA LYS A 210 1.56 -14.99 -22.72
C LYS A 210 3.00 -14.89 -23.15
N ILE A 211 3.69 -16.02 -23.12
CA ILE A 211 4.99 -16.23 -23.78
C ILE A 211 4.79 -17.39 -24.74
N ASP A 212 4.91 -17.13 -26.04
CA ASP A 212 4.47 -18.06 -27.09
C ASP A 212 3.02 -18.52 -26.85
N ASN A 213 2.82 -19.82 -26.65
CA ASN A 213 1.52 -20.45 -26.43
C ASN A 213 1.19 -20.59 -24.93
N ASP A 214 2.13 -20.30 -24.04
CA ASP A 214 1.98 -20.52 -22.60
C ASP A 214 1.39 -19.27 -21.92
N LEU A 215 0.27 -19.45 -21.22
CA LEU A 215 -0.34 -18.39 -20.40
C LEU A 215 0.22 -18.44 -18.99
N TYR A 216 0.78 -17.31 -18.56
CA TYR A 216 1.23 -17.08 -17.19
C TYR A 216 0.22 -16.19 -16.48
N GLU A 217 -0.28 -16.65 -15.34
CA GLU A 217 -1.25 -15.91 -14.53
C GLU A 217 -0.84 -15.92 -13.06
N TYR A 218 -1.02 -14.77 -12.41
CA TYR A 218 -0.87 -14.66 -10.97
C TYR A 218 -1.94 -13.76 -10.39
N LYS A 219 -2.62 -14.28 -9.37
CA LYS A 219 -3.64 -13.58 -8.59
C LYS A 219 -3.08 -13.28 -7.21
N TYR A 220 -3.28 -12.06 -6.75
CA TYR A 220 -2.72 -11.59 -5.49
C TYR A 220 -3.70 -10.67 -4.75
N SER A 221 -3.51 -10.53 -3.44
CA SER A 221 -4.36 -9.69 -2.59
C SER A 221 -3.60 -8.56 -1.91
N SER A 222 -2.27 -8.61 -1.86
CA SER A 222 -1.50 -7.61 -1.11
C SER A 222 -1.09 -6.41 -1.97
N ALA A 223 -1.14 -5.21 -1.38
CA ALA A 223 -0.63 -3.98 -1.99
C ALA A 223 0.89 -4.03 -2.24
N PHE A 224 1.60 -4.85 -1.47
CA PHE A 224 3.00 -5.16 -1.69
C PHE A 224 3.20 -5.91 -3.02
N GLU A 225 2.43 -6.98 -3.22
CA GLU A 225 2.48 -7.74 -4.46
C GLU A 225 2.08 -6.87 -5.66
N ASP A 226 1.08 -6.00 -5.48
CA ASP A 226 0.64 -5.05 -6.48
C ASP A 226 1.76 -4.14 -7.00
N GLY A 227 2.64 -3.66 -6.13
CA GLY A 227 3.80 -2.86 -6.54
C GLY A 227 4.78 -3.62 -7.43
N VAL A 228 5.05 -4.88 -7.09
CA VAL A 228 5.96 -5.73 -7.88
C VAL A 228 5.32 -6.12 -9.21
N MET A 229 4.02 -6.44 -9.21
CA MET A 229 3.29 -6.80 -10.43
C MET A 229 3.08 -5.60 -11.35
N PHE A 230 2.85 -4.41 -10.80
CA PHE A 230 2.85 -3.16 -11.57
C PHE A 230 4.21 -2.94 -12.26
N SER A 231 5.31 -3.08 -11.51
CA SER A 231 6.66 -2.92 -12.08
C SER A 231 6.93 -3.95 -13.19
N LEU A 232 6.51 -5.20 -12.98
CA LEU A 232 6.60 -6.26 -13.99
C LEU A 232 5.81 -5.89 -15.25
N ALA A 233 4.54 -5.49 -15.11
CA ALA A 233 3.71 -5.06 -16.22
C ALA A 233 4.31 -3.85 -16.97
N TYR A 234 4.82 -2.86 -16.23
CA TYR A 234 5.48 -1.68 -16.80
C TYR A 234 6.72 -2.07 -17.62
N ASN A 235 7.60 -2.92 -17.09
CA ASN A 235 8.81 -3.31 -17.80
C ASN A 235 8.52 -4.20 -19.02
N ILE A 236 7.51 -5.08 -18.94
CA ILE A 236 7.02 -5.85 -20.09
C ILE A 236 6.50 -4.90 -21.18
N ALA A 237 5.63 -3.95 -20.85
CA ALA A 237 5.08 -2.99 -21.80
C ALA A 237 6.17 -2.08 -22.41
N ARG A 238 7.21 -1.75 -21.62
CA ARG A 238 8.35 -0.95 -22.09
C ARG A 238 9.18 -1.69 -23.14
N ILE A 239 9.47 -2.97 -22.94
CA ILE A 239 10.26 -3.76 -23.89
C ILE A 239 9.42 -4.22 -25.10
N ASN A 240 8.14 -4.51 -24.89
CA ASN A 240 7.20 -4.85 -25.96
C ASN A 240 5.91 -4.01 -25.88
N LYS A 241 5.87 -2.89 -26.59
CA LYS A 241 4.65 -2.05 -26.67
C LYS A 241 3.45 -2.81 -27.25
N ASN A 242 3.68 -3.79 -28.11
CA ASN A 242 2.62 -4.59 -28.72
C ASN A 242 2.02 -5.62 -27.75
N ALA A 243 2.64 -5.88 -26.59
CA ALA A 243 2.09 -6.80 -25.60
C ALA A 243 0.77 -6.30 -24.99
N LEU A 244 0.48 -5.00 -25.06
CA LEU A 244 -0.78 -4.39 -24.60
C LEU A 244 -1.91 -4.50 -25.64
N ASN A 245 -1.57 -4.72 -26.91
CA ASN A 245 -2.55 -4.80 -27.97
C ASN A 245 -3.08 -6.24 -28.03
N GLU A 246 -4.35 -6.43 -27.71
CA GLU A 246 -5.11 -7.60 -28.18
C GLU A 246 -5.26 -7.47 -29.70
N LYS A 247 -4.21 -7.77 -30.46
CA LYS A 247 -4.38 -8.12 -31.88
C LYS A 247 -4.60 -9.62 -31.95
N GLY A 248 -5.83 -10.02 -31.64
CA GLY A 248 -6.52 -11.14 -32.27
C GLY A 248 -7.60 -10.54 -33.15
#